data_AF-Q26HV9-F1
#
_entry.id   AF-Q26HV9-F1
#
_cell.length_a   1.000
_cell.length_b   1.000
_cell.length_c   1.000
_cell.angle_alpha   90.00
_cell.angle_beta   90.00
_cell.angle_gamma   90.00
#
_symmetry.space_group_name_H-M   'P 1'
#
loop_
_entity.id
_entity.type
_entity.pdbx_description
1 polymer ?
#
loop_
_entity_poly.entity_id
_entity_poly.type
_entity_poly.pdbx_seq_one_letter_code
_entity_poly.pdbx_strand_id
1 'polypeptide(L)'
;MNMENLALIESFSEFKDDKMIDRVTLMAILEDVFRSALKRKYGDDDNFDIIINPDKGDLEIWRNRVVVADGEVEDDNSEIELTAARKIEPDYEVGEDVAEEVKLIQLGRRAILALRQNLIAKIHEHDNTNIYKQFKELEGELYSAEVHHIRHRAIILLDDEGNEIIMPKDRQIGSDFFRKGENVRGIIESVELRGNKPNIILSRTSPKFLEKLFEQEIPEVFDGLITVKAVVREPGEKAKVAVDSYDDRIDPVGACVGVKGSRIHGIVRELGNENIDVINYTSNTQLYIARALSPAKIISMEINEETKKAEVRLNPEEVSKAIGRRGHNIRLAGKLTGYDIDVIRDGAEEDVELTEFSDEIEPWIIEEFSKIGLDTAKSILEQDIADLVKRTDLEEETVIAVVTILKSEFED
;
A
#
# COMPACT_ATOMS: atom_id res chain seq x y z
N MET A 1 20.05 -34.61 33.85
CA MET A 1 19.08 -33.97 32.93
C MET A 1 19.46 -34.31 31.51
N ASN A 2 18.52 -34.73 30.67
CA ASN A 2 18.77 -35.06 29.26
C ASN A 2 19.09 -33.78 28.45
N MET A 3 20.03 -33.85 27.49
CA MET A 3 20.40 -32.72 26.63
C MET A 3 19.21 -32.10 25.87
N GLU A 4 18.17 -32.89 25.55
CA GLU A 4 16.98 -32.39 24.85
C GLU A 4 16.08 -31.51 25.76
N ASN A 5 16.06 -31.72 27.08
CA ASN A 5 15.36 -30.83 28.02
C ASN A 5 16.09 -29.49 28.17
N LEU A 6 17.43 -29.51 28.22
CA LEU A 6 18.22 -28.28 28.23
C LEU A 6 17.98 -27.47 26.95
N ALA A 7 17.93 -28.11 25.77
CA ALA A 7 17.74 -27.40 24.51
C ALA A 7 16.36 -26.71 24.40
N LEU A 8 15.30 -27.30 24.95
CA LEU A 8 13.97 -26.67 24.99
C LEU A 8 13.95 -25.48 25.97
N ILE A 9 14.62 -25.64 27.10
CA ILE A 9 14.74 -24.63 28.15
C ILE A 9 15.60 -23.44 27.70
N GLU A 10 16.74 -23.71 27.07
CA GLU A 10 17.61 -22.70 26.46
C GLU A 10 16.85 -21.94 25.36
N SER A 11 16.02 -22.63 24.56
CA SER A 11 15.16 -21.97 23.59
C SER A 11 14.20 -20.98 24.27
N PHE A 12 13.63 -21.30 25.45
CA PHE A 12 12.74 -20.36 26.16
C PHE A 12 13.44 -19.09 26.61
N SER A 13 14.66 -19.21 27.14
CA SER A 13 15.47 -18.07 27.56
C SER A 13 15.91 -17.23 26.35
N GLU A 14 16.36 -17.86 25.27
CA GLU A 14 16.70 -17.19 24.01
C GLU A 14 15.51 -16.40 23.45
N PHE A 15 14.30 -16.98 23.45
CA PHE A 15 13.11 -16.29 22.93
C PHE A 15 12.69 -15.09 23.77
N LYS A 16 12.89 -15.14 25.08
CA LYS A 16 12.62 -14.00 25.97
C LYS A 16 13.55 -12.82 25.64
N ASP A 17 14.83 -13.11 25.43
CA ASP A 17 15.85 -12.08 25.22
C ASP A 17 15.82 -11.50 23.79
N ASP A 18 15.49 -12.32 22.78
CA ASP A 18 15.52 -11.90 21.36
C ASP A 18 14.23 -11.24 20.85
N LYS A 19 13.06 -11.47 21.48
CA LYS A 19 11.75 -11.14 20.87
C LYS A 19 10.84 -10.17 21.62
N MET A 20 11.32 -9.52 22.68
CA MET A 20 10.52 -8.54 23.46
C MET A 20 9.11 -9.03 23.85
N ILE A 21 8.95 -10.32 24.14
CA ILE A 21 7.67 -10.89 24.56
C ILE A 21 7.52 -10.68 26.06
N ASP A 22 6.40 -10.11 26.49
CA ASP A 22 6.13 -9.95 27.92
C ASP A 22 5.92 -11.31 28.60
N ARG A 23 6.25 -11.36 29.90
CA ARG A 23 6.25 -12.59 30.69
C ARG A 23 4.87 -13.28 30.72
N VAL A 24 3.80 -12.51 30.75
CA VAL A 24 2.42 -13.04 30.85
C VAL A 24 2.07 -13.73 29.54
N THR A 25 2.38 -13.10 28.42
CA THR A 25 2.12 -13.67 27.09
C THR A 25 2.96 -14.91 26.83
N LEU A 26 4.25 -14.90 27.20
CA LEU A 26 5.11 -16.09 27.07
C LEU A 26 4.58 -17.27 27.90
N MET A 27 4.13 -17.03 29.13
CA MET A 27 3.52 -18.06 29.97
C MET A 27 2.26 -18.65 29.31
N ALA A 28 1.37 -17.80 28.80
CA ALA A 28 0.14 -18.24 28.14
C ALA A 28 0.41 -19.08 26.88
N ILE A 29 1.40 -18.69 26.07
CA ILE A 29 1.82 -19.46 24.88
C ILE A 29 2.38 -20.83 25.28
N LEU A 30 3.25 -20.86 26.30
CA LEU A 30 3.84 -22.11 26.78
C LEU A 30 2.77 -23.05 27.32
N GLU A 31 1.86 -22.53 28.13
CA GLU A 31 0.75 -23.29 28.68
C GLU A 31 -0.12 -23.90 27.56
N ASP A 32 -0.56 -23.10 26.58
CA ASP A 32 -1.35 -23.58 25.42
C ASP A 32 -0.64 -24.72 24.65
N VAL A 33 0.66 -24.56 24.44
CA VAL A 33 1.49 -25.55 23.73
C VAL A 33 1.60 -26.85 24.52
N PHE A 34 1.83 -26.78 25.84
CA PHE A 34 1.92 -27.98 26.69
C PHE A 34 0.56 -28.67 26.85
N ARG A 35 -0.51 -27.92 27.12
CA ARG A 35 -1.88 -28.44 27.17
C ARG A 35 -2.25 -29.19 25.89
N SER A 36 -1.96 -28.60 24.73
CA SER A 36 -2.16 -29.25 23.43
C SER A 36 -1.42 -30.58 23.28
N ALA A 37 -0.21 -30.70 23.84
CA ALA A 37 0.54 -31.95 23.80
C ALA A 37 0.04 -32.98 24.81
N LEU A 38 -0.42 -32.55 25.98
CA LEU A 38 -1.05 -33.41 26.98
C LEU A 38 -2.34 -34.00 26.42
N LYS A 39 -3.25 -33.17 25.88
CA LYS A 39 -4.47 -33.64 25.18
C LYS A 39 -4.17 -34.68 24.12
N ARG A 40 -3.16 -34.44 23.28
CA ARG A 40 -2.79 -35.37 22.21
C ARG A 40 -2.30 -36.73 22.74
N LYS A 41 -1.67 -36.76 23.91
CA LYS A 41 -1.11 -38.00 24.49
C LYS A 41 -2.10 -38.74 25.38
N TYR A 42 -2.84 -37.99 26.19
CA TYR A 42 -3.67 -38.50 27.27
C TYR A 42 -5.17 -38.41 26.96
N GLY A 43 -5.55 -37.83 25.82
CA GLY A 43 -6.94 -37.63 25.40
C GLY A 43 -7.50 -36.28 25.86
N ASP A 44 -7.27 -35.96 27.13
CA ASP A 44 -7.71 -34.72 27.78
C ASP A 44 -6.62 -34.13 28.71
N ASP A 45 -6.79 -32.89 29.16
CA ASP A 45 -5.85 -32.19 30.05
C ASP A 45 -6.49 -31.58 31.32
N ASP A 46 -7.77 -31.81 31.60
CA ASP A 46 -8.50 -31.15 32.70
C ASP A 46 -7.87 -31.44 34.07
N ASN A 47 -7.20 -32.58 34.21
CA ASN A 47 -6.55 -33.02 35.44
C ASN A 47 -5.04 -32.73 35.49
N PHE A 48 -4.53 -31.84 34.64
CA PHE A 48 -3.13 -31.45 34.62
C PHE A 48 -2.93 -29.99 35.05
N ASP A 49 -2.06 -29.81 36.05
CA ASP A 49 -1.54 -28.52 36.48
C ASP A 49 -0.16 -28.28 35.86
N ILE A 50 0.01 -27.15 35.19
CA ILE A 50 1.26 -26.79 34.51
C ILE A 50 1.82 -25.54 35.18
N ILE A 51 3.00 -25.67 35.81
CA ILE A 51 3.69 -24.59 36.52
C ILE A 51 4.95 -24.24 35.74
N ILE A 52 5.03 -22.99 35.25
CA ILE A 52 6.10 -22.53 34.37
C ILE A 52 6.82 -21.34 35.02
N ASN A 53 8.14 -21.43 35.12
CA ASN A 53 9.00 -20.31 35.46
C ASN A 53 9.91 -19.96 34.26
N PRO A 54 9.52 -19.00 33.41
CA PRO A 54 10.24 -18.67 32.19
C PRO A 54 11.62 -18.04 32.45
N ASP A 55 11.85 -17.47 33.63
CA ASP A 55 13.13 -16.81 33.98
C ASP A 55 14.23 -17.81 34.31
N LYS A 56 13.85 -18.94 34.93
CA LYS A 56 14.77 -20.04 35.26
C LYS A 56 14.72 -21.16 34.23
N GLY A 57 13.70 -21.16 33.38
CA GLY A 57 13.40 -22.26 32.48
C GLY A 57 12.84 -23.50 33.19
N ASP A 58 12.32 -23.33 34.42
CA ASP A 58 11.75 -24.46 35.16
C ASP A 58 10.31 -24.72 34.67
N LEU A 59 9.99 -25.99 34.46
CA LEU A 59 8.67 -26.48 34.08
C LEU A 59 8.33 -27.68 34.94
N GLU A 60 7.20 -27.61 35.62
CA GLU A 60 6.61 -28.75 36.34
C GLU A 60 5.22 -29.03 35.77
N ILE A 61 4.95 -30.30 35.51
CA ILE A 61 3.63 -30.76 35.08
C ILE A 61 3.17 -31.77 36.12
N TRP A 62 2.07 -31.47 36.79
CA TRP A 62 1.46 -32.33 37.79
C TRP A 62 0.16 -32.88 37.24
N ARG A 63 -0.05 -34.18 37.39
CA ARG A 63 -1.27 -34.87 36.97
C ARG A 63 -1.99 -35.37 38.21
N ASN A 64 -3.21 -34.88 38.40
CA ASN A 64 -4.05 -35.24 39.54
C ASN A 64 -4.97 -36.39 39.12
N ARG A 65 -5.01 -37.46 39.91
CA ARG A 65 -5.91 -38.59 39.65
C ARG A 65 -6.63 -39.00 40.92
N VAL A 66 -7.88 -39.41 40.76
CA VAL A 66 -8.71 -39.90 41.86
C VAL A 66 -8.34 -41.35 42.16
N VAL A 67 -8.15 -41.66 43.44
CA VAL A 67 -7.88 -43.03 43.88
C VAL A 67 -9.16 -43.85 43.83
N VAL A 68 -9.13 -44.94 43.08
CA VAL A 68 -10.23 -45.92 43.00
C VAL A 68 -9.80 -47.28 43.57
N ALA A 69 -10.78 -48.13 43.88
CA ALA A 69 -10.48 -49.49 44.31
C ALA A 69 -9.76 -50.27 43.17
N ASP A 70 -8.88 -51.20 43.53
CA ASP A 70 -8.16 -52.01 42.54
C ASP A 70 -9.15 -52.76 41.62
N GLY A 71 -8.98 -52.66 40.30
CA GLY A 71 -9.88 -53.25 39.31
C GLY A 71 -11.12 -52.42 38.92
N GLU A 72 -11.35 -51.26 39.55
CA GLU A 72 -12.49 -50.37 39.26
C GLU A 72 -12.07 -49.10 38.48
N VAL A 73 -10.90 -49.10 37.83
CA VAL A 73 -10.45 -48.00 36.96
C VAL A 73 -11.25 -48.00 35.66
N GLU A 74 -11.98 -46.91 35.40
CA GLU A 74 -12.71 -46.64 34.16
C GLU A 74 -11.88 -45.77 33.20
N ASP A 75 -11.14 -44.80 33.73
CA ASP A 75 -10.28 -43.91 32.96
C ASP A 75 -8.85 -43.83 33.53
N ASP A 76 -7.91 -44.51 32.87
CA ASP A 76 -6.46 -44.42 33.15
C ASP A 76 -5.95 -42.97 33.13
N ASN A 77 -6.67 -42.04 32.49
CA ASN A 77 -6.32 -40.64 32.49
C ASN A 77 -6.50 -39.99 33.86
N SER A 78 -7.66 -40.25 34.46
CA SER A 78 -8.22 -39.51 35.58
C SER A 78 -8.20 -40.30 36.90
N GLU A 79 -7.95 -41.62 36.83
CA GLU A 79 -8.05 -42.52 37.97
C GLU A 79 -6.77 -43.34 38.19
N ILE A 80 -6.56 -43.77 39.44
CA ILE A 80 -5.44 -44.63 39.83
C ILE A 80 -5.89 -45.68 40.85
N GLU A 81 -5.44 -46.92 40.69
CA GLU A 81 -5.68 -47.98 41.66
C GLU A 81 -5.05 -47.66 43.03
N LEU A 82 -5.75 -48.00 44.11
CA LEU A 82 -5.29 -47.83 45.49
C LEU A 82 -3.90 -48.45 45.73
N THR A 83 -3.62 -49.62 45.16
CA THR A 83 -2.30 -50.26 45.27
C THR A 83 -1.19 -49.50 44.54
N ALA A 84 -1.50 -48.79 43.46
CA ALA A 84 -0.57 -47.95 42.74
C ALA A 84 -0.37 -46.61 43.45
N ALA A 85 -1.45 -45.99 43.95
CA ALA A 85 -1.40 -44.77 44.74
C ALA A 85 -0.54 -44.98 46.01
N ARG A 86 -0.72 -46.10 46.71
CA ARG A 86 0.04 -46.44 47.92
C ARG A 86 1.54 -46.68 47.71
N LYS A 87 2.01 -46.82 46.47
CA LYS A 87 3.44 -46.86 46.15
C LYS A 87 4.07 -45.47 46.15
N ILE A 88 3.25 -44.43 45.96
CA ILE A 88 3.67 -43.03 46.02
C ILE A 88 3.69 -42.61 47.49
N GLU A 89 2.56 -42.76 48.20
CA GLU A 89 2.46 -42.48 49.62
C GLU A 89 1.55 -43.52 50.32
N PRO A 90 1.96 -44.15 51.45
CA PRO A 90 1.22 -45.28 52.01
C PRO A 90 -0.17 -44.97 52.59
N ASP A 91 -0.47 -43.70 52.83
CA ASP A 91 -1.66 -43.21 53.54
C ASP A 91 -2.85 -42.91 52.63
N TYR A 92 -2.70 -42.98 51.29
CA TYR A 92 -3.81 -42.75 50.37
C TYR A 92 -5.01 -43.68 50.62
N GLU A 93 -6.20 -43.07 50.59
CA GLU A 93 -7.52 -43.70 50.67
C GLU A 93 -8.31 -43.55 49.37
N VAL A 94 -9.32 -44.41 49.17
CA VAL A 94 -10.21 -44.36 48.00
C VAL A 94 -11.03 -43.06 48.03
N GLY A 95 -11.04 -42.33 46.92
CA GLY A 95 -11.69 -41.05 46.76
C GLY A 95 -10.79 -39.83 47.00
N GLU A 96 -9.52 -40.04 47.36
CA GLU A 96 -8.53 -38.95 47.46
C GLU A 96 -7.87 -38.64 46.10
N ASP A 97 -7.30 -37.44 45.98
CA ASP A 97 -6.54 -37.02 44.80
C ASP A 97 -5.04 -37.28 45.00
N VAL A 98 -4.43 -37.99 44.05
CA VAL A 98 -2.99 -38.24 43.98
C VAL A 98 -2.39 -37.35 42.90
N ALA A 99 -1.46 -36.48 43.28
CA ALA A 99 -0.66 -35.71 42.34
C ALA A 99 0.61 -36.48 41.93
N GLU A 100 0.76 -36.79 40.64
CA GLU A 100 1.97 -37.40 40.08
C GLU A 100 2.71 -36.43 39.16
N GLU A 101 4.02 -36.27 39.34
CA GLU A 101 4.88 -35.49 38.45
C GLU A 101 5.00 -36.17 37.07
N VAL A 102 4.59 -35.48 36.02
CA VAL A 102 4.73 -35.93 34.63
C VAL A 102 5.98 -35.32 34.02
N LYS A 103 6.98 -36.16 33.79
CA LYS A 103 8.25 -35.73 33.20
C LYS A 103 8.11 -35.59 31.69
N LEU A 104 8.66 -34.53 31.12
CA LEU A 104 8.68 -34.28 29.67
C LEU A 104 9.11 -35.51 28.84
N ILE A 105 10.09 -36.27 29.33
CA ILE A 105 10.60 -37.46 28.64
C ILE A 105 9.52 -38.54 28.44
N GLN A 106 8.56 -38.61 29.36
CA GLN A 106 7.45 -39.55 29.28
C GLN A 106 6.54 -39.20 28.10
N LEU A 107 6.47 -37.93 27.65
CA LEU A 107 5.71 -37.55 26.46
C LEU A 107 6.24 -38.21 25.17
N GLY A 108 7.49 -38.65 25.19
CA GLY A 108 8.16 -39.30 24.07
C GLY A 108 8.77 -38.30 23.09
N ARG A 109 9.87 -38.72 22.46
CA ARG A 109 10.69 -37.86 21.58
C ARG A 109 9.90 -37.17 20.46
N ARG A 110 8.94 -37.87 19.84
CA ARG A 110 8.09 -37.32 18.76
C ARG A 110 7.20 -36.19 19.27
N ALA A 111 6.63 -36.32 20.47
CA ALA A 111 5.80 -35.28 21.06
C ALA A 111 6.62 -34.04 21.44
N ILE A 112 7.83 -34.23 21.96
CA ILE A 112 8.78 -33.15 22.29
C ILE A 112 9.16 -32.36 21.02
N LEU A 113 9.45 -33.04 19.91
CA LEU A 113 9.78 -32.36 18.65
C LEU A 113 8.59 -31.55 18.12
N ALA A 114 7.38 -32.12 18.17
CA ALA A 114 6.15 -31.44 17.77
C ALA A 114 5.83 -30.25 18.67
N LEU A 115 6.06 -30.37 19.98
CA LEU A 115 5.95 -29.29 20.96
C LEU A 115 6.84 -28.11 20.60
N ARG A 116 8.13 -28.38 20.34
CA ARG A 116 9.09 -27.34 19.92
C ARG A 116 8.65 -26.63 18.64
N GLN A 117 8.18 -27.36 17.64
CA GLN A 117 7.69 -26.77 16.39
C GLN A 117 6.43 -25.92 16.62
N ASN A 118 5.50 -26.39 17.44
CA ASN A 118 4.27 -25.65 17.75
C ASN A 118 4.59 -24.35 18.52
N LEU A 119 5.51 -24.42 19.49
CA LEU A 119 5.99 -23.25 20.21
C LEU A 119 6.56 -22.18 19.28
N ILE A 120 7.49 -22.57 18.40
CA ILE A 120 8.11 -21.66 17.43
C ILE A 120 7.01 -21.03 16.55
N ALA A 121 6.04 -21.82 16.10
CA ALA A 121 4.92 -21.32 15.29
C ALA A 121 4.06 -20.30 16.07
N LYS A 122 3.72 -20.58 17.33
CA LYS A 122 2.93 -19.68 18.19
C LYS A 122 3.66 -18.37 18.51
N ILE A 123 4.97 -18.43 18.74
CA ILE A 123 5.81 -17.25 18.92
C ILE A 123 5.81 -16.40 17.66
N HIS A 124 6.04 -17.00 16.49
CA HIS A 124 5.97 -16.27 15.22
C HIS A 124 4.59 -15.68 14.95
N GLU A 125 3.51 -16.39 15.30
CA GLU A 125 2.13 -15.88 15.18
C GLU A 125 1.89 -14.66 16.07
N HIS A 126 2.40 -14.68 17.31
CA HIS A 126 2.34 -13.56 18.22
C HIS A 126 3.12 -12.33 17.66
N ASP A 127 4.37 -12.53 17.24
CA ASP A 127 5.20 -11.48 16.64
C ASP A 127 4.51 -10.87 15.41
N ASN A 128 4.03 -11.73 14.50
CA ASN A 128 3.33 -11.32 13.29
C ASN A 128 2.06 -10.52 13.59
N THR A 129 1.35 -10.87 14.66
CA THR A 129 0.16 -10.13 15.11
C THR A 129 0.53 -8.75 15.63
N ASN A 130 1.66 -8.61 16.32
CA ASN A 130 2.14 -7.31 16.81
C ASN A 130 2.61 -6.43 15.66
N ILE A 131 3.41 -6.97 14.74
CA ILE A 131 3.83 -6.28 13.52
C ILE A 131 2.61 -5.84 12.71
N TYR A 132 1.60 -6.71 12.56
CA TYR A 132 0.36 -6.35 11.90
C TYR A 132 -0.31 -5.14 12.55
N LYS A 133 -0.49 -5.14 13.88
CA LYS A 133 -1.13 -4.02 14.60
C LYS A 133 -0.34 -2.72 14.44
N GLN A 134 0.98 -2.78 14.61
CA GLN A 134 1.88 -1.63 14.44
C GLN A 134 1.75 -1.02 13.05
N PHE A 135 1.89 -1.83 12.00
CA PHE A 135 1.79 -1.32 10.62
C PHE A 135 0.37 -0.92 10.24
N LYS A 136 -0.65 -1.53 10.83
CA LYS A 136 -2.05 -1.17 10.57
C LYS A 136 -2.34 0.27 10.98
N GLU A 137 -1.73 0.76 12.06
CA GLU A 137 -1.83 2.16 12.48
C GLU A 137 -1.09 3.12 11.53
N LEU A 138 -0.12 2.63 10.76
CA LEU A 138 0.66 3.40 9.79
C LEU A 138 0.02 3.44 8.39
N GLU A 139 -1.15 2.84 8.18
CA GLU A 139 -1.82 2.89 6.87
C GLU A 139 -2.14 4.33 6.45
N GLY A 140 -1.62 4.73 5.29
CA GLY A 140 -1.74 6.10 4.77
C GLY A 140 -0.61 7.03 5.21
N GLU A 141 0.31 6.58 6.06
CA GLU A 141 1.47 7.35 6.51
C GLU A 141 2.72 7.11 5.68
N LEU A 142 3.61 8.10 5.69
CA LEU A 142 4.91 8.04 5.04
C LEU A 142 5.81 7.05 5.78
N TYR A 143 6.43 6.14 5.03
CA TYR A 143 7.35 5.16 5.57
C TYR A 143 8.58 5.00 4.67
N SER A 144 9.72 4.72 5.29
CA SER A 144 11.01 4.55 4.62
C SER A 144 11.60 3.19 4.93
N ALA A 145 12.12 2.50 3.92
CA ALA A 145 12.76 1.20 4.08
C ALA A 145 13.85 0.98 3.01
N GLU A 146 14.83 0.13 3.32
CA GLU A 146 15.96 -0.18 2.44
C GLU A 146 15.60 -1.27 1.43
N VAL A 147 16.01 -1.11 0.17
CA VAL A 147 15.87 -2.13 -0.87
C VAL A 147 16.75 -3.34 -0.57
N HIS A 148 16.09 -4.43 -0.15
CA HIS A 148 16.76 -5.69 0.14
C HIS A 148 16.83 -6.61 -1.10
N HIS A 149 15.70 -6.80 -1.80
CA HIS A 149 15.65 -7.60 -3.03
C HIS A 149 14.80 -6.94 -4.12
N ILE A 150 15.33 -6.99 -5.35
CA ILE A 150 14.61 -6.55 -6.54
C ILE A 150 14.17 -7.80 -7.30
N ARG A 151 12.87 -8.03 -7.40
CA ARG A 151 12.27 -9.12 -8.20
C ARG A 151 11.51 -8.53 -9.39
N HIS A 152 11.19 -9.36 -10.37
CA HIS A 152 10.50 -8.90 -11.59
C HIS A 152 9.12 -8.27 -11.31
N ARG A 153 8.37 -8.79 -10.34
CA ARG A 153 6.99 -8.36 -10.05
C ARG A 153 6.84 -7.46 -8.81
N ALA A 154 7.88 -7.35 -7.99
CA ALA A 154 7.84 -6.60 -6.74
C ALA A 154 9.26 -6.30 -6.25
N ILE A 155 9.37 -5.25 -5.45
CA ILE A 155 10.57 -4.96 -4.68
C ILE A 155 10.29 -5.30 -3.22
N ILE A 156 11.25 -5.95 -2.59
CA ILE A 156 11.23 -6.31 -1.19
C ILE A 156 12.14 -5.33 -0.45
N LEU A 157 11.55 -4.60 0.48
CA LEU A 157 12.19 -3.63 1.33
C LEU A 157 12.32 -4.21 2.75
N LEU A 158 13.33 -3.77 3.49
CA LEU A 158 13.50 -4.06 4.91
C LEU A 158 13.61 -2.74 5.67
N ASP A 159 12.87 -2.61 6.76
CA ASP A 159 13.07 -1.51 7.70
C ASP A 159 14.25 -1.79 8.66
N ASP A 160 14.50 -0.85 9.56
CA ASP A 160 15.58 -0.95 10.56
C ASP A 160 15.34 -2.07 11.59
N GLU A 161 14.09 -2.50 11.79
CA GLU A 161 13.67 -3.59 12.68
C GLU A 161 13.70 -4.97 11.99
N GLY A 162 13.96 -5.01 10.68
CA GLY A 162 14.00 -6.23 9.88
C GLY A 162 12.63 -6.71 9.38
N ASN A 163 11.59 -5.87 9.45
CA ASN A 163 10.27 -6.17 8.90
C ASN A 163 10.29 -6.09 7.35
N GLU A 164 9.68 -7.09 6.72
CA GLU A 164 9.60 -7.19 5.26
C GLU A 164 8.42 -6.39 4.72
N ILE A 165 8.71 -5.41 3.87
CA ILE A 165 7.72 -4.55 3.22
C ILE A 165 7.78 -4.80 1.71
N ILE A 166 6.62 -4.95 1.07
CA ILE A 166 6.53 -5.30 -0.35
C ILE A 166 6.04 -4.09 -1.12
N MET A 167 6.74 -3.73 -2.19
CA MET A 167 6.30 -2.73 -3.16
C MET A 167 6.04 -3.41 -4.52
N PRO A 168 4.78 -3.78 -4.81
CA PRO A 168 4.38 -4.38 -6.09
C PRO A 168 4.71 -3.50 -7.29
N LYS A 169 4.84 -4.10 -8.48
CA LYS A 169 5.23 -3.37 -9.69
C LYS A 169 4.25 -2.25 -10.08
N ASP A 170 2.96 -2.47 -9.87
CA ASP A 170 1.87 -1.51 -10.12
C ASP A 170 1.78 -0.40 -9.06
N ARG A 171 2.53 -0.52 -7.97
CA ARG A 171 2.67 0.47 -6.89
C ARG A 171 3.98 1.25 -6.95
N GLN A 172 4.79 1.01 -7.97
CA GLN A 172 6.01 1.76 -8.29
C GLN A 172 5.69 2.86 -9.30
N ILE A 173 6.41 3.98 -9.23
CA ILE A 173 6.36 4.97 -10.30
C ILE A 173 7.13 4.40 -11.49
N GLY A 174 6.58 4.54 -12.71
CA GLY A 174 7.16 3.91 -13.91
C GLY A 174 8.62 4.34 -14.20
N SER A 175 8.98 5.56 -13.81
CA SER A 175 10.33 6.14 -13.95
C SER A 175 11.29 5.78 -12.81
N ASP A 176 10.82 5.11 -11.75
CA ASP A 176 11.69 4.74 -10.62
C ASP A 176 12.74 3.70 -11.06
N PHE A 177 13.98 3.90 -10.61
CA PHE A 177 15.06 2.94 -10.75
C PHE A 177 15.67 2.67 -9.37
N PHE A 178 15.52 1.44 -8.89
CA PHE A 178 15.94 1.05 -7.54
C PHE A 178 17.24 0.26 -7.56
N ARG A 179 18.09 0.49 -6.56
CA ARG A 179 19.31 -0.30 -6.32
C ARG A 179 19.26 -0.96 -4.95
N LYS A 180 19.87 -2.14 -4.84
CA LYS A 180 20.02 -2.81 -3.53
C LYS A 180 20.82 -1.90 -2.58
N GLY A 181 20.35 -1.76 -1.34
CA GLY A 181 20.96 -0.88 -0.33
C GLY A 181 20.45 0.56 -0.35
N GLU A 182 19.56 0.90 -1.28
CA GLU A 182 18.99 2.25 -1.37
C GLU A 182 17.76 2.38 -0.46
N ASN A 183 17.63 3.53 0.22
CA ASN A 183 16.42 3.85 0.97
C ASN A 183 15.32 4.35 0.05
N VAL A 184 14.13 3.78 0.19
CA VAL A 184 12.95 4.13 -0.59
C VAL A 184 11.85 4.59 0.34
N ARG A 185 11.26 5.74 0.00
CA ARG A 185 10.10 6.29 0.69
C ARG A 185 8.82 6.02 -0.09
N GLY A 186 7.72 5.84 0.63
CA GLY A 186 6.38 5.67 0.07
C GLY A 186 5.33 5.74 1.16
N ILE A 187 4.10 5.40 0.81
CA ILE A 187 2.99 5.26 1.76
C ILE A 187 2.76 3.79 2.05
N ILE A 188 2.52 3.44 3.31
CA ILE A 188 1.93 2.14 3.64
C ILE A 188 0.49 2.14 3.14
N GLU A 189 0.24 1.50 2.00
CA GLU A 189 -1.07 1.55 1.33
C GLU A 189 -2.06 0.58 1.96
N SER A 190 -1.58 -0.61 2.33
CA SER A 190 -2.42 -1.63 2.94
C SER A 190 -1.60 -2.63 3.74
N VAL A 191 -2.18 -3.09 4.84
CA VAL A 191 -1.62 -4.09 5.74
C VAL A 191 -2.67 -5.17 5.95
N GLU A 192 -2.38 -6.37 5.45
CA GLU A 192 -3.27 -7.52 5.47
C GLU A 192 -2.59 -8.73 6.11
N LEU A 193 -3.35 -9.66 6.69
CA LEU A 193 -2.83 -10.95 7.12
C LEU A 193 -3.00 -11.98 5.98
N ARG A 194 -1.89 -12.56 5.51
CA ARG A 194 -1.91 -13.72 4.60
C ARG A 194 -1.58 -14.97 5.41
N GLY A 195 -2.62 -15.70 5.81
CA GLY A 195 -2.49 -16.70 6.85
C GLY A 195 -2.10 -16.00 8.16
N ASN A 196 -0.96 -16.38 8.73
CA ASN A 196 -0.47 -15.79 9.97
C ASN A 196 0.68 -14.79 9.76
N LYS A 197 1.04 -14.42 8.52
CA LYS A 197 2.13 -13.45 8.24
C LYS A 197 1.53 -12.11 7.77
N PRO A 198 1.97 -10.96 8.33
CA PRO A 198 1.60 -9.65 7.82
C PRO A 198 2.16 -9.46 6.42
N ASN A 199 1.31 -8.95 5.54
CA ASN A 199 1.62 -8.55 4.18
C ASN A 199 1.47 -7.03 4.10
N ILE A 200 2.60 -6.33 4.23
CA ILE A 200 2.67 -4.87 4.27
C ILE A 200 2.99 -4.38 2.86
N ILE A 201 2.09 -3.58 2.27
CA ILE A 201 2.24 -3.05 0.92
C ILE A 201 2.63 -1.57 0.99
N LEU A 202 3.78 -1.23 0.41
CA LEU A 202 4.21 0.15 0.16
C LEU A 202 3.80 0.58 -1.24
N SER A 203 3.36 1.83 -1.37
CA SER A 203 3.02 2.46 -2.65
C SER A 203 3.63 3.85 -2.81
N ARG A 204 4.20 4.09 -3.98
CA ARG A 204 4.65 5.41 -4.44
C ARG A 204 3.68 6.05 -5.44
N THR A 205 2.67 5.29 -5.91
CA THR A 205 1.67 5.77 -6.87
C THR A 205 0.46 6.42 -6.19
N SER A 206 0.27 6.23 -4.88
CA SER A 206 -0.84 6.81 -4.13
C SER A 206 -0.83 8.35 -4.11
N PRO A 207 -1.96 9.05 -4.31
CA PRO A 207 -2.09 10.49 -4.11
C PRO A 207 -1.63 10.96 -2.72
N LYS A 208 -1.90 10.15 -1.68
CA LYS A 208 -1.46 10.42 -0.30
C LYS A 208 0.06 10.58 -0.18
N PHE A 209 0.83 9.96 -1.06
CA PHE A 209 2.29 10.12 -1.04
C PHE A 209 2.69 11.56 -1.30
N LEU A 210 2.07 12.20 -2.29
CA LEU A 210 2.30 13.60 -2.61
C LEU A 210 1.77 14.53 -1.49
N GLU A 211 0.63 14.22 -0.88
CA GLU A 211 0.10 14.95 0.28
C GLU A 211 1.09 14.96 1.45
N LYS A 212 1.59 13.77 1.84
CA LYS A 212 2.56 13.63 2.92
C LYS A 212 3.91 14.28 2.61
N LEU A 213 4.34 14.27 1.34
CA LEU A 213 5.54 15.02 0.93
C LEU A 213 5.33 16.53 1.03
N PHE A 214 4.13 17.03 0.72
CA PHE A 214 3.78 18.44 0.93
C PHE A 214 3.81 18.80 2.42
N GLU A 215 3.20 17.98 3.27
CA GLU A 215 3.24 18.16 4.73
C GLU A 215 4.67 18.16 5.27
N GLN A 216 5.55 17.29 4.77
CA GLN A 216 6.94 17.22 5.24
C GLN A 216 7.81 18.39 4.76
N GLU A 217 7.67 18.82 3.51
CA GLU A 217 8.58 19.80 2.88
C GLU A 217 8.13 21.26 3.10
N ILE A 218 6.84 21.51 3.32
CA ILE A 218 6.26 22.86 3.40
C ILE A 218 5.74 23.12 4.81
N PRO A 219 6.44 23.94 5.63
CA PRO A 219 6.07 24.22 7.02
C PRO A 219 4.64 24.78 7.16
N GLU A 220 4.21 25.62 6.23
CA GLU A 220 2.87 26.21 6.26
C GLU A 220 1.76 25.17 6.09
N VAL A 221 2.04 24.05 5.42
CA VAL A 221 1.11 22.91 5.31
C VAL A 221 1.13 22.10 6.62
N PHE A 222 2.32 21.84 7.16
CA PHE A 222 2.50 21.15 8.45
C PHE A 222 1.79 21.87 9.62
N ASP A 223 1.93 23.20 9.70
CA ASP A 223 1.32 24.04 10.72
C ASP A 223 -0.19 24.25 10.51
N GLY A 224 -0.74 23.75 9.41
CA GLY A 224 -2.17 23.87 9.06
C GLY A 224 -2.60 25.26 8.58
N LEU A 225 -1.66 26.15 8.27
CA LEU A 225 -1.94 27.47 7.68
C LEU A 225 -2.41 27.36 6.22
N ILE A 226 -1.91 26.34 5.52
CA ILE A 226 -2.32 25.96 4.18
C ILE A 226 -2.92 24.56 4.25
N THR A 227 -4.11 24.40 3.68
CA THR A 227 -4.77 23.10 3.56
C THR A 227 -4.68 22.59 2.13
N VAL A 228 -4.19 21.36 1.96
CA VAL A 228 -4.30 20.64 0.68
C VAL A 228 -5.73 20.13 0.54
N LYS A 229 -6.49 20.67 -0.41
CA LYS A 229 -7.91 20.34 -0.60
C LYS A 229 -8.12 19.08 -1.43
N ALA A 230 -7.26 18.86 -2.43
CA ALA A 230 -7.33 17.69 -3.29
C ALA A 230 -5.99 17.48 -4.02
N VAL A 231 -5.65 16.20 -4.23
CA VAL A 231 -4.49 15.78 -5.02
C VAL A 231 -4.92 14.73 -6.04
N VAL A 232 -4.58 14.96 -7.29
CA VAL A 232 -4.78 14.01 -8.38
C VAL A 232 -3.51 13.84 -9.17
N ARG A 233 -3.23 12.60 -9.60
CA ARG A 233 -1.94 12.23 -10.17
C ARG A 233 -2.09 11.23 -11.30
N GLU A 234 -1.26 11.39 -12.31
CA GLU A 234 -0.79 10.35 -13.21
C GLU A 234 0.69 10.10 -12.81
N PRO A 235 0.98 9.08 -11.97
CA PRO A 235 2.27 8.93 -11.29
C PRO A 235 3.47 8.90 -12.24
N GLY A 236 4.49 9.71 -11.94
CA GLY A 236 5.71 9.87 -12.75
C GLY A 236 5.57 10.80 -13.95
N GLU A 237 4.37 11.31 -14.22
CA GLU A 237 4.09 12.13 -15.41
C GLU A 237 3.60 13.52 -15.00
N LYS A 238 2.43 13.60 -14.38
CA LYS A 238 1.81 14.87 -14.02
C LYS A 238 0.89 14.75 -12.79
N ALA A 239 0.89 15.77 -11.96
CA ALA A 239 -0.05 15.92 -10.85
C ALA A 239 -0.68 17.31 -10.84
N LYS A 240 -1.85 17.41 -10.22
CA LYS A 240 -2.46 18.67 -9.83
C LYS A 240 -2.80 18.64 -8.35
N VAL A 241 -2.44 19.71 -7.66
CA VAL A 241 -2.65 19.89 -6.22
C VAL A 241 -3.44 21.18 -6.01
N ALA A 242 -4.62 21.07 -5.41
CA ALA A 242 -5.42 22.23 -5.03
C ALA A 242 -5.11 22.59 -3.57
N VAL A 243 -4.65 23.82 -3.34
CA VAL A 243 -4.31 24.34 -2.01
C VAL A 243 -5.16 25.55 -1.67
N ASP A 244 -5.41 25.74 -0.38
CA ASP A 244 -6.18 26.86 0.14
C ASP A 244 -5.53 27.38 1.42
N SER A 245 -5.74 28.64 1.76
CA SER A 245 -5.33 29.20 3.04
C SER A 245 -6.47 29.97 3.67
N TYR A 246 -6.61 29.87 4.99
CA TYR A 246 -7.58 30.66 5.74
C TYR A 246 -7.05 32.07 6.08
N ASP A 247 -5.76 32.34 5.86
CA ASP A 247 -5.17 33.66 6.07
C ASP A 247 -4.93 34.35 4.72
N ASP A 248 -5.70 35.40 4.45
CA ASP A 248 -5.61 36.19 3.20
C ASP A 248 -4.23 36.83 2.97
N ARG A 249 -3.37 36.89 4.00
CA ARG A 249 -2.00 37.40 3.89
C ARG A 249 -1.01 36.36 3.35
N ILE A 250 -1.42 35.09 3.31
CA ILE A 250 -0.60 33.98 2.84
C ILE A 250 -1.04 33.64 1.42
N ASP A 251 -0.11 33.68 0.47
CA ASP A 251 -0.34 33.10 -0.87
C ASP A 251 0.00 31.61 -0.83
N PRO A 252 -0.99 30.69 -0.87
CA PRO A 252 -0.71 29.29 -0.65
C PRO A 252 0.04 28.65 -1.83
N VAL A 253 -0.16 29.11 -3.06
CA VAL A 253 0.62 28.64 -4.22
C VAL A 253 2.06 29.11 -4.12
N GLY A 254 2.30 30.40 -3.87
CA GLY A 254 3.64 30.95 -3.70
C GLY A 254 4.39 30.31 -2.53
N ALA A 255 3.68 30.01 -1.44
CA ALA A 255 4.21 29.25 -0.32
C ALA A 255 4.60 27.83 -0.75
N CYS A 256 3.72 27.04 -1.37
CA CYS A 256 4.09 25.67 -1.75
C CYS A 256 5.24 25.59 -2.78
N VAL A 257 5.29 26.53 -3.74
CA VAL A 257 6.29 26.52 -4.82
C VAL A 257 7.63 27.07 -4.33
N GLY A 258 7.62 28.14 -3.53
CA GLY A 258 8.84 28.85 -3.11
C GLY A 258 9.50 29.64 -4.25
N VAL A 259 10.61 30.30 -3.94
CA VAL A 259 11.33 31.15 -4.91
C VAL A 259 11.85 30.29 -6.06
N LYS A 260 11.35 30.55 -7.28
CA LYS A 260 11.69 29.78 -8.49
C LYS A 260 11.49 28.26 -8.33
N GLY A 261 10.49 27.82 -7.56
CA GLY A 261 10.20 26.39 -7.38
C GLY A 261 11.10 25.68 -6.37
N SER A 262 11.90 26.39 -5.57
CA SER A 262 12.90 25.78 -4.69
C SER A 262 12.35 24.71 -3.74
N ARG A 263 11.11 24.88 -3.24
CA ARG A 263 10.46 23.92 -2.33
C ARG A 263 9.91 22.73 -3.09
N ILE A 264 9.20 22.97 -4.19
CA ILE A 264 8.55 21.88 -4.93
C ILE A 264 9.53 20.98 -5.67
N HIS A 265 10.71 21.48 -6.06
CA HIS A 265 11.71 20.67 -6.77
C HIS A 265 12.20 19.45 -5.98
N GLY A 266 12.20 19.50 -4.64
CA GLY A 266 12.52 18.35 -3.79
C GLY A 266 11.52 17.22 -3.99
N ILE A 267 10.23 17.57 -3.93
CA ILE A 267 9.10 16.67 -4.12
C ILE A 267 9.07 16.12 -5.55
N VAL A 268 9.28 16.97 -6.56
CA VAL A 268 9.34 16.57 -7.98
C VAL A 268 10.42 15.50 -8.20
N ARG A 269 11.61 15.67 -7.61
CA ARG A 269 12.69 14.66 -7.72
C ARG A 269 12.31 13.36 -7.00
N GLU A 270 11.70 13.45 -5.83
CA GLU A 270 11.24 12.27 -5.07
C GLU A 270 10.20 11.47 -5.87
N LEU A 271 9.38 12.13 -6.69
CA LEU A 271 8.37 11.50 -7.53
C LEU A 271 8.85 11.14 -8.95
N GLY A 272 10.17 11.07 -9.17
CA GLY A 272 10.73 10.63 -10.45
C GLY A 272 10.55 11.66 -11.58
N ASN A 273 10.66 12.95 -11.25
CA ASN A 273 10.46 14.10 -12.13
C ASN A 273 9.01 14.28 -12.64
N GLU A 274 8.04 13.87 -11.82
CA GLU A 274 6.62 14.15 -12.06
C GLU A 274 6.36 15.67 -12.12
N ASN A 275 5.62 16.15 -13.12
CA ASN A 275 5.31 17.57 -13.26
C ASN A 275 4.12 17.97 -12.36
N ILE A 276 4.35 18.78 -11.33
CA ILE A 276 3.33 19.11 -10.32
C ILE A 276 2.81 20.52 -10.55
N ASP A 277 1.52 20.65 -10.87
CA ASP A 277 0.83 21.94 -10.90
C ASP A 277 0.18 22.21 -9.54
N VAL A 278 0.55 23.30 -8.88
CA VAL A 278 -0.13 23.76 -7.66
C VAL A 278 -1.07 24.89 -8.03
N ILE A 279 -2.35 24.76 -7.64
CA ILE A 279 -3.39 25.74 -7.95
C ILE A 279 -4.13 26.19 -6.70
N ASN A 280 -4.58 27.45 -6.70
CA ASN A 280 -5.45 27.97 -5.65
C ASN A 280 -6.85 27.37 -5.79
N TYR A 281 -7.28 26.63 -4.76
CA TYR A 281 -8.65 26.21 -4.59
C TYR A 281 -9.57 27.44 -4.49
N THR A 282 -10.82 27.28 -4.91
CA THR A 282 -11.86 28.27 -4.72
C THR A 282 -13.22 27.59 -4.78
N SER A 283 -14.19 28.11 -4.04
CA SER A 283 -15.59 27.66 -4.10
C SER A 283 -16.31 28.13 -5.38
N ASN A 284 -15.75 29.10 -6.12
CA ASN A 284 -16.28 29.47 -7.42
C ASN A 284 -15.90 28.40 -8.45
N THR A 285 -16.85 27.54 -8.81
CA THR A 285 -16.68 26.43 -9.75
C THR A 285 -16.03 26.86 -11.07
N GLN A 286 -16.52 27.94 -11.69
CA GLN A 286 -16.00 28.42 -12.98
C GLN A 286 -14.53 28.81 -12.88
N LEU A 287 -14.16 29.54 -11.82
CA LEU A 287 -12.78 29.92 -11.57
C LEU A 287 -11.91 28.70 -11.21
N TYR A 288 -12.46 27.72 -10.48
CA TYR A 288 -11.73 26.52 -10.10
C TYR A 288 -11.41 25.63 -11.31
N ILE A 289 -12.37 25.41 -12.20
CA ILE A 289 -12.16 24.70 -13.48
C ILE A 289 -11.15 25.45 -14.35
N ALA A 290 -11.27 26.78 -14.44
CA ALA A 290 -10.32 27.59 -15.20
C ALA A 290 -8.88 27.46 -14.67
N ARG A 291 -8.69 27.47 -13.35
CA ARG A 291 -7.38 27.25 -12.72
C ARG A 291 -6.87 25.84 -12.95
N ALA A 292 -7.74 24.83 -12.90
CA ALA A 292 -7.37 23.45 -13.12
C ALA A 292 -6.88 23.17 -14.56
N LEU A 293 -7.43 23.86 -15.56
CA LEU A 293 -7.01 23.78 -16.96
C LEU A 293 -5.76 24.59 -17.31
N SER A 294 -5.25 25.42 -16.38
CA SER A 294 -3.98 26.13 -16.53
C SER A 294 -2.87 25.17 -17.02
N PRO A 295 -2.10 25.55 -18.05
CA PRO A 295 -1.87 26.92 -18.56
C PRO A 295 -2.81 27.40 -19.68
N ALA A 296 -3.84 26.62 -20.06
CA ALA A 296 -4.70 26.98 -21.18
C ALA A 296 -5.61 28.20 -20.86
N LYS A 297 -5.75 29.11 -21.83
CA LYS A 297 -6.59 30.31 -21.68
C LYS A 297 -8.00 30.10 -22.24
N ILE A 298 -8.98 30.14 -21.34
CA ILE A 298 -10.40 29.95 -21.64
C ILE A 298 -11.05 31.23 -22.16
N ILE A 299 -11.84 31.10 -23.22
CA ILE A 299 -12.68 32.19 -23.76
C ILE A 299 -13.99 32.27 -22.99
N SER A 300 -14.73 31.15 -22.98
CA SER A 300 -16.01 31.03 -22.30
C SER A 300 -16.20 29.61 -21.76
N MET A 301 -17.08 29.46 -20.78
CA MET A 301 -17.38 28.18 -20.15
C MET A 301 -18.87 28.12 -19.81
N GLU A 302 -19.50 27.01 -20.16
CA GLU A 302 -20.87 26.68 -19.76
C GLU A 302 -20.81 25.51 -18.79
N ILE A 303 -21.46 25.65 -17.63
CA ILE A 303 -21.38 24.67 -16.55
C ILE A 303 -22.79 24.18 -16.23
N ASN A 304 -22.97 22.87 -16.28
CA ASN A 304 -24.16 22.21 -15.79
C ASN A 304 -23.87 21.60 -14.41
N GLU A 305 -24.40 22.22 -13.36
CA GLU A 305 -24.16 21.79 -11.98
C GLU A 305 -24.86 20.46 -11.64
N GLU A 306 -25.97 20.12 -12.31
CA GLU A 306 -26.73 18.89 -12.07
C GLU A 306 -26.00 17.67 -12.63
N THR A 307 -25.50 17.77 -13.86
CA THR A 307 -24.80 16.67 -14.55
C THR A 307 -23.29 16.67 -14.28
N LYS A 308 -22.77 17.69 -13.60
CA LYS A 308 -21.33 17.93 -13.39
C LYS A 308 -20.55 17.97 -14.70
N LYS A 309 -21.12 18.60 -15.72
CA LYS A 309 -20.47 18.83 -17.02
C LYS A 309 -20.04 20.27 -17.19
N ALA A 310 -18.88 20.49 -17.81
CA ALA A 310 -18.38 21.80 -18.16
C ALA A 310 -17.89 21.82 -19.60
N GLU A 311 -18.54 22.62 -20.44
CA GLU A 311 -18.13 22.88 -21.82
C GLU A 311 -17.24 24.13 -21.84
N VAL A 312 -16.02 23.98 -22.32
CA VAL A 312 -14.97 25.01 -22.27
C VAL A 312 -14.57 25.39 -23.68
N ARG A 313 -14.89 26.62 -24.09
CA ARG A 313 -14.49 27.16 -25.39
C ARG A 313 -13.09 27.77 -25.31
N LEU A 314 -12.22 27.34 -26.22
CA LEU A 314 -10.82 27.72 -26.31
C LEU A 314 -10.47 28.14 -27.73
N ASN A 315 -9.51 29.04 -27.87
CA ASN A 315 -8.92 29.29 -29.18
C ASN A 315 -8.22 28.00 -29.67
N PRO A 316 -8.15 27.76 -30.98
CA PRO A 316 -7.41 26.65 -31.59
C PRO A 316 -6.03 26.36 -30.95
N GLU A 317 -5.24 27.40 -30.73
CA GLU A 317 -3.87 27.29 -30.20
C GLU A 317 -3.79 26.90 -28.71
N GLU A 318 -4.90 27.04 -27.96
CA GLU A 318 -5.00 26.72 -26.54
C GLU A 318 -5.56 25.32 -26.28
N VAL A 319 -6.25 24.71 -27.25
CA VAL A 319 -6.85 23.35 -27.15
C VAL A 319 -5.79 22.31 -26.75
N SER A 320 -4.66 22.30 -27.45
CA SER A 320 -3.56 21.36 -27.18
C SER A 320 -3.02 21.49 -25.75
N LYS A 321 -2.97 22.71 -25.19
CA LYS A 321 -2.54 22.96 -23.82
C LYS A 321 -3.56 22.46 -22.81
N ALA A 322 -4.85 22.62 -23.10
CA ALA A 322 -5.94 22.18 -22.23
C ALA A 322 -6.03 20.66 -22.14
N ILE A 323 -5.92 19.97 -23.28
CA ILE A 323 -5.89 18.51 -23.35
C ILE A 323 -4.60 17.99 -22.69
N GLY A 324 -3.46 18.57 -23.07
CA GLY A 324 -2.14 18.15 -22.64
C GLY A 324 -1.69 16.82 -23.26
N ARG A 325 -0.43 16.44 -23.04
CA ARG A 325 0.14 15.19 -23.57
C ARG A 325 -0.69 13.98 -23.11
N ARG A 326 -1.16 13.14 -24.04
CA ARG A 326 -2.02 11.96 -23.79
C ARG A 326 -3.32 12.28 -23.03
N GLY A 327 -3.80 13.52 -23.09
CA GLY A 327 -5.01 13.95 -22.36
C GLY A 327 -4.83 14.05 -20.84
N HIS A 328 -3.59 14.06 -20.33
CA HIS A 328 -3.36 14.08 -18.88
C HIS A 328 -3.88 15.36 -18.23
N ASN A 329 -3.78 16.52 -18.89
CA ASN A 329 -4.14 17.79 -18.27
C ASN A 329 -5.65 17.90 -18.05
N ILE A 330 -6.44 17.62 -19.09
CA ILE A 330 -7.91 17.61 -19.03
C ILE A 330 -8.43 16.54 -18.06
N ARG A 331 -7.86 15.32 -18.08
CA ARG A 331 -8.26 14.23 -17.18
C ARG A 331 -7.98 14.57 -15.72
N LEU A 332 -6.81 15.14 -15.43
CA LEU A 332 -6.47 15.58 -14.07
C LEU A 332 -7.33 16.77 -13.64
N ALA A 333 -7.60 17.72 -14.54
CA ALA A 333 -8.50 18.83 -14.23
C ALA A 333 -9.90 18.32 -13.87
N GLY A 334 -10.46 17.38 -14.65
CA GLY A 334 -11.76 16.78 -14.36
C GLY A 334 -11.78 15.98 -13.06
N LYS A 335 -10.77 15.15 -12.79
CA LYS A 335 -10.62 14.44 -11.51
C LYS A 335 -10.52 15.40 -10.32
N LEU A 336 -9.80 16.51 -10.47
CA LEU A 336 -9.55 17.49 -9.40
C LEU A 336 -10.82 18.28 -9.05
N THR A 337 -11.57 18.71 -10.06
CA THR A 337 -12.78 19.52 -9.87
C THR A 337 -14.03 18.68 -9.65
N GLY A 338 -14.00 17.40 -10.03
CA GLY A 338 -15.15 16.52 -10.05
C GLY A 338 -16.13 16.79 -11.20
N TYR A 339 -15.67 17.48 -12.26
CA TYR A 339 -16.47 17.76 -13.46
C TYR A 339 -15.93 16.97 -14.66
N ASP A 340 -16.85 16.54 -15.52
CA ASP A 340 -16.55 16.08 -16.87
C ASP A 340 -16.37 17.32 -17.76
N ILE A 341 -15.15 17.54 -18.26
CA ILE A 341 -14.77 18.77 -18.96
C ILE A 341 -14.63 18.44 -20.44
N ASP A 342 -15.46 19.06 -21.26
CA ASP A 342 -15.36 19.03 -22.72
C ASP A 342 -14.69 20.30 -23.24
N VAL A 343 -13.76 20.14 -24.17
CA VAL A 343 -13.05 21.24 -24.80
C VAL A 343 -13.59 21.46 -26.20
N ILE A 344 -14.08 22.67 -26.46
CA ILE A 344 -14.64 23.10 -27.73
C ILE A 344 -13.69 24.11 -28.37
N ARG A 345 -13.38 23.91 -29.65
CA ARG A 345 -12.59 24.84 -30.45
C ARG A 345 -13.47 26.00 -30.91
N ASP A 346 -13.12 27.22 -30.51
CA ASP A 346 -13.82 28.42 -30.96
C ASP A 346 -13.50 28.71 -32.44
N GLY A 347 -14.52 29.07 -33.22
CA GLY A 347 -14.41 29.27 -34.67
C GLY A 347 -14.59 28.01 -35.54
N ALA A 348 -15.10 26.91 -34.98
CA ALA A 348 -15.38 25.66 -35.70
C ALA A 348 -16.55 25.72 -36.72
N GLU A 349 -17.04 26.91 -37.09
CA GLU A 349 -18.13 27.04 -38.09
C GLU A 349 -17.64 26.94 -39.55
N GLU A 350 -16.33 26.85 -39.82
CA GLU A 350 -15.77 26.66 -41.18
C GLU A 350 -14.53 25.74 -41.21
N ASP A 351 -14.57 24.58 -40.55
CA ASP A 351 -13.50 23.58 -40.68
C ASP A 351 -14.11 22.21 -40.97
N VAL A 352 -13.47 21.48 -41.87
CA VAL A 352 -13.94 20.16 -42.32
C VAL A 352 -13.40 19.13 -41.35
N GLU A 353 -14.28 18.30 -40.77
CA GLU A 353 -13.83 17.22 -39.90
C GLU A 353 -12.97 16.22 -40.67
N LEU A 354 -11.92 15.73 -40.04
CA LEU A 354 -10.99 14.80 -40.64
C LEU A 354 -11.67 13.48 -41.04
N THR A 355 -12.77 13.13 -40.37
CA THR A 355 -13.61 11.98 -40.71
C THR A 355 -14.30 12.10 -42.06
N GLU A 356 -14.45 13.30 -42.61
CA GLU A 356 -15.00 13.48 -43.96
C GLU A 356 -14.04 12.96 -45.04
N PHE A 357 -12.74 12.84 -44.75
CA PHE A 357 -11.70 12.32 -45.66
C PHE A 357 -11.46 10.81 -45.50
N SER A 358 -12.43 10.07 -44.94
CA SER A 358 -12.28 8.63 -44.65
C SER A 358 -12.19 7.73 -45.91
N ASP A 359 -12.48 8.29 -47.08
CA ASP A 359 -12.27 7.71 -48.40
C ASP A 359 -10.83 7.85 -48.91
N GLU A 360 -10.08 8.84 -48.43
CA GLU A 360 -8.70 9.11 -48.85
C GLU A 360 -7.65 8.82 -47.77
N ILE A 361 -8.04 8.87 -46.50
CA ILE A 361 -7.19 8.65 -45.32
C ILE A 361 -7.67 7.41 -44.57
N GLU A 362 -6.74 6.50 -44.24
CA GLU A 362 -7.10 5.29 -43.50
C GLU A 362 -7.65 5.63 -42.09
N PRO A 363 -8.72 4.96 -41.62
CA PRO A 363 -9.41 5.32 -40.37
C PRO A 363 -8.52 5.37 -39.13
N TRP A 364 -7.50 4.51 -39.05
CA TRP A 364 -6.58 4.48 -37.90
C TRP A 364 -5.63 5.69 -37.88
N ILE A 365 -5.35 6.29 -39.04
CA ILE A 365 -4.55 7.52 -39.15
C ILE A 365 -5.38 8.71 -38.64
N ILE A 366 -6.66 8.76 -39.02
CA ILE A 366 -7.62 9.76 -38.54
C ILE A 366 -7.73 9.68 -37.01
N GLU A 367 -7.84 8.47 -36.46
CA GLU A 367 -7.89 8.26 -35.01
C GLU A 367 -6.62 8.75 -34.31
N GLU A 368 -5.45 8.59 -34.93
CA GLU A 368 -4.17 9.02 -34.36
C GLU A 368 -4.04 10.54 -34.28
N PHE A 369 -4.52 11.26 -35.31
CA PHE A 369 -4.64 12.72 -35.27
C PHE A 369 -5.71 13.18 -34.25
N SER A 370 -6.83 12.46 -34.15
CA SER A 370 -7.89 12.77 -33.20
C SER A 370 -7.45 12.64 -31.74
N LYS A 371 -6.65 11.62 -31.39
CA LYS A 371 -6.09 11.45 -30.04
C LYS A 371 -5.28 12.65 -29.53
N ILE A 372 -4.75 13.47 -30.44
CA ILE A 372 -3.97 14.66 -30.11
C ILE A 372 -4.73 15.98 -30.34
N GLY A 373 -6.05 15.89 -30.58
CA GLY A 373 -6.96 17.01 -30.78
C GLY A 373 -6.82 17.70 -32.14
N LEU A 374 -6.38 16.94 -33.16
CA LEU A 374 -6.30 17.40 -34.55
C LEU A 374 -7.41 16.76 -35.39
N ASP A 375 -8.65 17.08 -35.05
CA ASP A 375 -9.86 16.44 -35.59
C ASP A 375 -10.35 17.05 -36.90
N THR A 376 -9.64 18.04 -37.45
CA THR A 376 -10.12 18.86 -38.58
C THR A 376 -9.00 19.20 -39.56
N ALA A 377 -9.36 19.45 -40.82
CA ALA A 377 -8.39 19.71 -41.87
C ALA A 377 -7.50 20.93 -41.59
N LYS A 378 -8.06 22.08 -41.20
CA LYS A 378 -7.22 23.26 -40.88
C LYS A 378 -6.36 23.00 -39.64
N SER A 379 -6.83 22.25 -38.65
CA SER A 379 -6.00 21.94 -37.46
C SER A 379 -4.68 21.24 -37.82
N ILE A 380 -4.68 20.41 -38.86
CA ILE A 380 -3.49 19.72 -39.36
C ILE A 380 -2.68 20.66 -40.25
N LEU A 381 -3.32 21.42 -41.15
CA LEU A 381 -2.65 22.34 -42.08
C LEU A 381 -1.94 23.51 -41.38
N GLU A 382 -2.39 23.92 -40.19
CA GLU A 382 -1.79 24.99 -39.39
C GLU A 382 -0.52 24.57 -38.63
N GLN A 383 -0.19 23.27 -38.62
CA GLN A 383 0.98 22.74 -37.90
C GLN A 383 2.14 22.47 -38.86
N ASP A 384 3.37 22.63 -38.35
CA ASP A 384 4.56 22.21 -39.07
C ASP A 384 4.66 20.68 -39.12
N ILE A 385 5.13 20.12 -40.25
CA ILE A 385 5.27 18.66 -40.45
C ILE A 385 6.12 18.04 -39.32
N ALA A 386 7.21 18.70 -38.93
CA ALA A 386 8.07 18.23 -37.84
C ALA A 386 7.35 18.14 -36.49
N ASP A 387 6.40 19.04 -36.21
CA ASP A 387 5.61 19.02 -34.98
C ASP A 387 4.51 17.97 -35.02
N LEU A 388 3.89 17.76 -36.19
CA LEU A 388 2.93 16.68 -36.41
C LEU A 388 3.59 15.32 -36.14
N VAL A 389 4.72 15.03 -36.80
CA VAL A 389 5.49 13.78 -36.61
C VAL A 389 5.89 13.54 -35.15
N LYS A 390 6.16 14.60 -34.40
CA LYS A 390 6.54 14.49 -32.99
C LYS A 390 5.35 14.23 -32.06
N ARG A 391 4.16 14.70 -32.44
CA ARG A 391 2.95 14.61 -31.63
C ARG A 391 2.14 13.35 -31.94
N THR A 392 2.19 12.87 -33.18
CA THR A 392 1.57 11.62 -33.63
C THR A 392 2.58 10.47 -33.62
N ASP A 393 2.15 9.23 -33.43
CA ASP A 393 3.01 8.04 -33.62
C ASP A 393 3.10 7.62 -35.12
N LEU A 394 2.97 8.58 -36.06
CA LEU A 394 2.97 8.37 -37.51
C LEU A 394 4.36 8.61 -38.13
N GLU A 395 4.66 7.90 -39.21
CA GLU A 395 5.87 8.14 -40.00
C GLU A 395 5.77 9.46 -40.78
N GLU A 396 6.91 10.11 -41.01
CA GLU A 396 6.97 11.41 -41.71
C GLU A 396 6.32 11.36 -43.10
N GLU A 397 6.51 10.25 -43.83
CA GLU A 397 5.87 10.04 -45.14
C GLU A 397 4.35 10.01 -45.04
N THR A 398 3.79 9.39 -44.00
CA THR A 398 2.34 9.33 -43.74
C THR A 398 1.77 10.71 -43.41
N VAL A 399 2.47 11.48 -42.58
CA VAL A 399 2.07 12.85 -42.23
C VAL A 399 2.09 13.75 -43.47
N ILE A 400 3.12 13.64 -44.31
CA ILE A 400 3.22 14.40 -45.56
C ILE A 400 2.08 14.03 -46.52
N ALA A 401 1.75 12.74 -46.64
CA ALA A 401 0.65 12.29 -47.48
C ALA A 401 -0.70 12.89 -47.04
N VAL A 402 -1.00 12.84 -45.75
CA VAL A 402 -2.22 13.45 -45.17
C VAL A 402 -2.25 14.95 -45.41
N VAL A 403 -1.16 15.68 -45.12
CA VAL A 403 -1.10 17.14 -45.37
C VAL A 403 -1.29 17.46 -46.85
N THR A 404 -0.83 16.60 -47.75
CA THR A 404 -0.99 16.82 -49.20
C THR A 404 -2.44 16.63 -49.64
N ILE A 405 -3.10 15.57 -49.18
CA ILE A 405 -4.54 15.32 -49.40
C ILE A 405 -5.39 16.49 -48.90
N LEU A 406 -5.10 16.95 -47.67
CA LEU A 406 -5.82 18.08 -47.09
C LEU A 406 -5.55 19.39 -47.82
N LYS A 407 -4.36 19.59 -48.42
CA LYS A 407 -4.09 20.81 -49.21
C LYS A 407 -4.82 20.81 -50.54
N SER A 408 -4.92 19.67 -51.23
CA SER A 408 -5.60 19.60 -52.53
C SER A 408 -7.08 20.00 -52.42
N GLU A 409 -7.73 19.66 -51.31
CA GLU A 409 -9.15 19.95 -51.09
C GLU A 409 -9.44 21.41 -50.66
N PHE A 410 -8.41 22.18 -50.31
CA PHE A 410 -8.52 23.61 -49.96
C PHE A 410 -7.95 24.55 -51.03
N GLU A 411 -7.35 24.01 -52.11
CA GLU A 411 -6.82 24.78 -53.25
C GLU A 411 -7.80 24.85 -54.45
N ASP A 412 -8.91 24.11 -54.43
CA ASP A 412 -10.08 24.24 -55.32
C ASP A 412 -11.21 25.05 -54.65
#